data_AF-A0A358MAS4-F1
#
_entry.id   AF-A0A358MAS4-F1
#
_cell.length_a   1.000
_cell.length_b   1.000
_cell.length_c   1.000
_cell.angle_alpha   90.00
_cell.angle_beta   90.00
_cell.angle_gamma   90.00
#
_symmetry.space_group_name_H-M   'P 1'
#
loop_
_entity.id
_entity.type
_entity.pdbx_description
1 polymer ?
#
loop_
_entity_poly.entity_id
_entity_poly.type
_entity_poly.pdbx_seq_one_letter_code
_entity_poly.pdbx_strand_id
1 'polypeptide(L)'
;MSAPSPYLRPGFYETALAAGRHRDIVGGRWEETGRAQMEILRGVGLEPMHHLLDIGAGSLRLGCKAVPFLAKGHYWGTDASRDLMMAGYA
;
A
#
# COMPACT_ATOMS: atom_id res chain seq x y z
N MET A 1 2.51 8.03 28.49
CA MET A 1 3.14 6.86 27.85
C MET A 1 3.23 7.11 26.36
N SER A 2 4.40 6.94 25.73
CA SER A 2 4.49 6.99 24.27
C SER A 2 3.75 5.79 23.69
N ALA A 3 2.99 5.99 22.61
CA ALA A 3 2.44 4.87 21.86
C ALA A 3 3.60 3.97 21.38
N PRO A 4 3.44 2.63 21.42
CA PRO A 4 4.49 1.70 21.01
C PRO A 4 4.78 1.74 19.50
N SER A 5 3.92 2.42 18.73
CA SER A 5 4.09 2.67 17.29
C SER A 5 3.53 4.05 16.92
N PRO A 6 4.18 4.80 16.01
CA PRO A 6 3.63 6.03 15.45
C PRO A 6 2.23 5.85 14.85
N TYR A 7 1.95 4.68 14.28
CA TYR A 7 0.67 4.31 13.67
C TYR A 7 -0.49 4.16 14.66
N LEU A 8 -0.19 4.01 15.96
CA LEU A 8 -1.18 3.92 17.02
C LEU A 8 -1.42 5.27 17.71
N ARG A 9 -0.71 6.32 17.29
CA ARG A 9 -0.89 7.66 17.85
C ARG A 9 -2.21 8.24 17.30
N PRO A 10 -3.11 8.74 18.17
CA PRO A 10 -4.30 9.44 17.71
C PRO A 10 -3.96 10.59 16.76
N GLY A 11 -4.70 10.73 15.66
CA GLY A 11 -4.52 11.82 14.70
C GLY A 11 -3.38 11.62 13.69
N PHE A 12 -2.64 10.51 13.75
CA PHE A 12 -1.47 10.29 12.88
C PHE A 12 -1.85 10.26 11.40
N TYR A 13 -2.87 9.46 11.04
CA TYR A 13 -3.31 9.31 9.66
C TYR A 13 -4.07 10.56 9.19
N GLU A 14 -4.95 11.09 10.04
CA GLU A 14 -5.82 12.22 9.76
C GLU A 14 -5.01 13.47 9.43
N THR A 15 -3.95 13.76 10.20
CA THR A 15 -3.08 14.93 9.97
C THR A 15 -2.39 14.85 8.61
N ALA A 16 -1.92 13.66 8.24
CA ALA A 16 -1.17 13.47 7.01
C ALA A 16 -2.08 13.37 5.78
N LEU A 17 -3.28 12.81 5.92
CA LEU A 17 -4.35 12.86 4.92
C LEU A 17 -4.82 14.30 4.67
N ALA A 18 -5.07 15.09 5.71
CA ALA A 18 -5.46 16.50 5.60
C ALA A 18 -4.40 17.35 4.88
N ALA A 19 -3.12 16.98 5.00
CA ALA A 19 -2.02 17.63 4.30
C ALA A 19 -1.81 17.11 2.85
N GLY A 20 -2.65 16.20 2.35
CA GLY A 20 -2.50 15.57 1.03
C GLY A 20 -1.32 14.60 0.93
N ARG A 21 -0.61 14.33 2.02
CA ARG A 21 0.65 13.56 2.06
C ARG A 21 0.45 12.06 2.27
N HIS A 22 -0.71 11.53 1.90
CA HIS A 22 -1.07 10.13 2.08
C HIS A 22 -0.04 9.14 1.48
N ARG A 23 0.68 9.51 0.41
CA ARG A 23 1.76 8.69 -0.18
C ARG A 23 3.11 8.80 0.55
N ASP A 24 3.32 9.82 1.37
CA ASP A 24 4.57 10.00 2.12
C ASP A 24 4.56 9.17 3.42
N ILE A 25 3.38 8.97 4.00
CA ILE A 25 3.18 8.24 5.26
C ILE A 25 3.42 6.73 5.15
N VAL A 26 3.44 6.19 3.92
CA VAL A 26 3.78 4.78 3.66
C VAL A 26 5.29 4.54 3.50
N GLY A 27 6.11 5.48 3.96
CA GLY A 27 7.58 5.42 3.95
C GLY A 27 8.25 6.18 2.80
N GLY A 28 7.51 7.05 2.10
CA GLY A 28 8.00 7.79 0.93
C GLY A 28 8.39 6.90 -0.26
N ARG A 29 9.06 7.49 -1.26
CA ARG A 29 9.51 6.84 -2.51
C ARG A 29 8.43 5.94 -3.14
N TRP A 30 7.19 6.42 -3.16
CA TRP A 30 6.01 5.62 -3.48
C TRP A 30 6.16 4.89 -4.83
N GLU A 31 6.51 5.63 -5.88
CA GLU A 31 6.71 5.06 -7.22
C GLU A 31 7.88 4.09 -7.33
N GLU A 32 9.05 4.49 -6.81
CA GLU A 32 10.27 3.69 -6.91
C GLU A 32 10.13 2.36 -6.14
N THR A 33 9.60 2.44 -4.91
CA THR A 33 9.43 1.27 -4.06
C THR A 33 8.35 0.35 -4.61
N GLY A 34 7.22 0.89 -5.10
CA GLY A 34 6.18 0.08 -5.73
C GLY A 34 6.68 -0.70 -6.95
N ARG A 35 7.50 -0.07 -7.80
CA ARG A 35 8.16 -0.76 -8.93
C ARG A 35 9.13 -1.84 -8.46
N ALA A 36 10.00 -1.52 -7.50
CA ALA A 36 10.96 -2.50 -6.97
C ALA A 36 10.26 -3.72 -6.34
N GLN A 37 9.18 -3.50 -5.58
CA GLN A 37 8.35 -4.58 -5.03
C GLN A 37 7.78 -5.48 -6.14
N MET A 38 7.23 -4.88 -7.20
CA MET A 38 6.67 -5.64 -8.32
C MET A 38 7.74 -6.45 -9.07
N GLU A 39 8.91 -5.86 -9.33
CA GLU A 39 10.00 -6.55 -10.01
C GLU A 39 10.54 -7.73 -9.19
N ILE A 40 10.64 -7.60 -7.87
CA ILE A 40 11.00 -8.72 -6.99
C ILE A 40 9.96 -9.85 -7.11
N LEU A 41 8.67 -9.52 -7.03
CA LEU A 41 7.60 -10.52 -7.12
C LEU A 41 7.64 -11.26 -8.47
N ARG A 42 7.83 -10.55 -9.58
CA ARG A 42 7.99 -11.15 -10.91
C ARG A 42 9.26 -11.99 -11.00
N GLY A 43 10.36 -11.52 -10.42
CA GLY A 43 11.64 -12.21 -10.38
C GLY A 43 11.58 -13.55 -9.63
N VAL A 44 10.67 -13.68 -8.65
CA VAL A 44 10.43 -14.95 -7.93
C VAL A 44 9.29 -15.78 -8.51
N GLY A 45 8.75 -15.41 -9.67
CA GLY A 45 7.74 -16.21 -10.39
C GLY A 45 6.28 -15.83 -10.14
N LEU A 46 5.98 -14.58 -9.75
CA LEU A 46 4.59 -14.10 -9.75
C LEU A 46 4.06 -14.07 -11.20
N GLU A 47 2.97 -14.82 -11.43
CA GLU A 47 2.26 -14.89 -12.70
C GLU A 47 0.86 -14.28 -12.61
N PRO A 48 0.24 -13.85 -13.72
CA PRO A 48 -1.09 -13.22 -13.71
C PRO A 48 -2.20 -14.06 -13.04
N MET A 49 -2.09 -15.39 -13.08
CA MET A 49 -3.09 -16.30 -12.49
C MET A 49 -2.89 -16.56 -11.00
N HIS A 50 -1.77 -16.13 -10.41
CA HIS A 50 -1.55 -16.27 -8.97
C HIS A 50 -2.41 -15.28 -8.19
N HIS A 51 -2.70 -15.61 -6.93
CA HIS A 51 -3.35 -14.69 -6.01
C HIS A 51 -2.31 -13.97 -5.16
N LEU A 52 -2.46 -12.65 -5.02
CA LEU A 52 -1.61 -11.81 -4.18
C LEU A 52 -2.44 -11.19 -3.05
N LEU A 53 -2.01 -11.40 -1.81
CA LEU A 53 -2.50 -10.71 -0.62
C LEU A 53 -1.45 -9.70 -0.14
N ASP A 54 -1.79 -8.41 -0.21
CA ASP A 54 -0.97 -7.28 0.22
C ASP A 54 -1.39 -6.83 1.63
N ILE A 55 -0.62 -7.21 2.64
CA ILE A 55 -0.91 -6.93 4.05
C ILE A 55 -0.15 -5.65 4.48
N GLY A 56 -0.89 -4.67 4.99
CA GLY A 56 -0.34 -3.34 5.23
C GLY A 56 -0.23 -2.55 3.91
N ALA A 57 -1.28 -2.65 3.08
CA ALA A 57 -1.30 -2.07 1.74
C ALA A 57 -1.19 -0.54 1.73
N GLY A 58 -1.52 0.11 2.86
CA GLY A 58 -1.55 1.56 3.04
C GLY A 58 -2.26 2.26 1.90
N SER A 59 -1.61 3.27 1.34
CA SER A 59 -2.04 4.04 0.16
C SER A 59 -1.83 3.29 -1.17
N LEU A 60 -2.04 1.97 -1.17
CA LEU A 60 -2.04 1.07 -2.34
C LEU A 60 -0.76 1.10 -3.20
N ARG A 61 0.42 1.29 -2.59
CA ARG A 61 1.69 1.40 -3.33
C ARG A 61 1.96 0.23 -4.26
N LEU A 62 1.89 -1.00 -3.73
CA LEU A 62 2.07 -2.21 -4.51
C LEU A 62 0.79 -2.51 -5.32
N GLY A 63 -0.39 -2.33 -4.72
CA GLY A 63 -1.68 -2.54 -5.39
C GLY A 63 -1.81 -1.83 -6.74
N CYS A 64 -1.40 -0.57 -6.85
CA CYS A 64 -1.43 0.19 -8.10
C CYS A 64 -0.54 -0.40 -9.21
N LYS A 65 0.42 -1.28 -8.88
CA LYS A 65 1.27 -1.99 -9.84
C LYS A 65 0.81 -3.43 -10.07
N ALA A 66 0.34 -4.09 -9.01
CA ALA A 66 -0.09 -5.49 -9.07
C ALA A 66 -1.45 -5.66 -9.76
N VAL A 67 -2.42 -4.77 -9.53
CA VAL A 67 -3.77 -4.87 -10.10
C VAL A 67 -3.77 -4.91 -11.64
N PRO A 68 -2.98 -4.07 -12.36
CA PRO A 68 -2.91 -4.16 -13.82
C PRO A 68 -2.21 -5.43 -14.36
N PHE A 69 -1.38 -6.09 -13.55
CA PHE A 69 -0.63 -7.27 -13.94
C PHE A 69 -1.40 -8.58 -13.70
N LEU A 70 -2.12 -8.66 -12.59
CA LEU A 70 -2.86 -9.85 -12.17
C LEU A 70 -4.20 -9.98 -12.90
N ALA A 71 -4.70 -11.20 -12.99
CA ALA A 71 -6.04 -11.46 -13.47
C ALA A 71 -7.10 -10.79 -12.57
N LYS A 72 -8.27 -10.49 -13.14
CA LYS A 72 -9.36 -9.86 -12.41
C LYS A 72 -9.74 -10.70 -11.18
N GLY A 73 -9.71 -10.08 -9.99
CA GLY A 73 -10.04 -10.73 -8.72
C GLY A 73 -8.86 -11.42 -8.02
N HIS A 74 -7.65 -11.29 -8.56
CA HIS A 74 -6.47 -11.97 -8.03
C HIS A 74 -5.59 -11.08 -7.13
N TYR A 75 -5.92 -9.80 -6.97
CA TYR A 75 -5.31 -8.92 -5.98
C TYR A 75 -6.27 -8.69 -4.80
N TRP A 76 -5.76 -8.83 -3.59
CA TRP A 76 -6.44 -8.51 -2.35
C TRP A 76 -5.51 -7.64 -1.49
N GLY A 77 -6.03 -6.53 -0.96
CA GLY A 77 -5.28 -5.64 -0.08
C GLY A 77 -5.99 -5.50 1.27
N THR A 78 -5.22 -5.45 2.35
CA THR A 78 -5.73 -5.13 3.69
C THR A 78 -4.81 -4.14 4.38
N ASP A 79 -5.40 -3.21 5.12
CA ASP A 79 -4.68 -2.25 5.95
C ASP A 79 -5.50 -1.93 7.21
N ALA A 80 -4.82 -1.48 8.26
CA ALA A 80 -5.49 -1.00 9.47
C ALA A 80 -6.21 0.34 9.23
N SER A 81 -5.75 1.13 8.26
CA SER A 81 -6.33 2.42 7.90
C SER A 81 -7.14 2.35 6.60
N ARG A 82 -8.46 2.33 6.74
CA ARG A 82 -9.38 2.45 5.59
C ARG A 82 -9.13 3.74 4.81
N ASP A 83 -8.91 4.86 5.50
CA ASP A 83 -8.80 6.17 4.86
C ASP A 83 -7.55 6.27 3.97
N LEU A 84 -6.43 5.64 4.37
CA LEU A 84 -5.25 5.54 3.50
C LEU A 84 -5.55 4.75 2.23
N MET A 85 -6.21 3.60 2.35
CA MET A 85 -6.56 2.78 1.19
C MET A 85 -7.45 3.55 0.22
N MET A 86 -8.45 4.26 0.74
CA MET A 86 -9.36 5.07 -0.08
C MET A 86 -8.64 6.24 -0.75
N ALA A 87 -7.71 6.91 -0.05
CA ALA A 87 -6.93 8.01 -0.62
C ALA A 87 -5.91 7.55 -1.68
N GLY A 88 -5.37 6.33 -1.53
CA GLY A 88 -4.45 5.75 -2.52
C GLY A 88 -5.13 5.32 -3.83
N TYR A 89 -6.45 5.12 -3.81
CA TYR A 89 -7.26 4.71 -4.95
C TYR A 89 -7.71 5.88 -5.84
N ALA A 90 -6.76 6.71 -6.29
CA ALA A 90 -7.00 7.90 -7.12
C ALA A 90 -6.07 7.97 -8.33
#